data_AF-A0AA90QKV8-F1
#
_entry.id   AF-A0AA90QKV8-F1
#
_cell.length_a   1.000
_cell.length_b   1.000
_cell.length_c   1.000
_cell.angle_alpha   90.00
_cell.angle_beta   90.00
_cell.angle_gamma   90.00
#
_symmetry.space_group_name_H-M   'P 1'
#
loop_
_entity.id
_entity.type
_entity.pdbx_description
1 polymer ?
#
loop_
_entity_poly.entity_id
_entity_poly.type
_entity_poly.pdbx_seq_one_letter_code
_entity_poly.pdbx_strand_id
1 'polypeptide(L)'
;MLSDSVRAALWFCGAILPLISLAVVHVGYVGGSMPLPGTMLIHAFLITSIPLANALPLRAMMSERPSLPRPLALLHGFAATVSTVYTIVFLPLIPFTMAVILSYGIFLLLVLAPLLSLIALLAGRRLFGDMMREAGAAQMPSAWPGVLLAMVIIAAIELPAAVTLIGMRMANSSVHATRADGVRLLRHLGNGKMIASMCKWQDTSVTDLSGLILTIGNPIKRTQACPVS
;
A
#
# COMPACT_ATOMS: atom_id res chain seq x y z
N MET A 1 -27.63 11.66 -15.34
CA MET A 1 -26.49 11.46 -16.27
C MET A 1 -25.23 12.05 -15.63
N LEU A 2 -24.16 11.27 -15.50
CA LEU A 2 -22.88 11.76 -14.95
C LEU A 2 -22.27 12.79 -15.92
N SER A 3 -21.85 13.96 -15.43
CA SER A 3 -21.16 14.93 -16.28
C SER A 3 -19.82 14.38 -16.76
N ASP A 4 -19.41 14.75 -17.96
CA ASP A 4 -18.15 14.27 -18.55
C ASP A 4 -16.94 14.69 -17.72
N SER A 5 -17.02 15.85 -17.06
CA SER A 5 -15.99 16.32 -16.13
C SER A 5 -15.81 15.40 -14.92
N VAL A 6 -16.90 14.91 -14.31
CA VAL A 6 -16.83 13.98 -13.17
C VAL A 6 -16.23 12.65 -13.61
N ARG A 7 -16.63 12.16 -14.80
CA ARG A 7 -16.09 10.93 -15.37
C ARG A 7 -14.59 11.04 -15.63
N ALA A 8 -14.15 12.13 -16.25
CA ALA A 8 -12.73 12.40 -16.52
C ALA A 8 -11.92 12.46 -15.22
N ALA A 9 -12.45 13.13 -14.18
CA ALA A 9 -11.80 13.19 -12.87
C ALA A 9 -11.65 11.80 -12.22
N LEU A 10 -12.68 10.95 -12.29
CA LEU A 10 -12.61 9.58 -11.75
C LEU A 10 -11.57 8.72 -12.48
N TRP A 11 -11.49 8.83 -13.81
CA TRP A 11 -10.45 8.15 -14.60
C TRP A 11 -9.05 8.64 -14.27
N PHE A 12 -8.87 9.96 -14.20
CA PHE A 12 -7.58 10.55 -13.93
C PHE A 12 -7.06 10.17 -12.53
N CYS A 13 -7.87 10.41 -11.50
CA CYS A 13 -7.51 10.15 -10.10
C CYS A 13 -7.44 8.66 -9.75
N GLY A 14 -8.33 7.85 -10.35
CA GLY A 14 -8.51 6.45 -10.01
C GLY A 14 -7.67 5.47 -10.81
N ALA A 15 -7.32 5.80 -12.06
CA ALA A 15 -6.62 4.88 -12.96
C ALA A 15 -5.29 5.43 -13.49
N ILE A 16 -5.28 6.66 -14.00
CA ILE A 16 -4.08 7.22 -14.65
C ILE A 16 -3.00 7.55 -13.61
N LEU A 17 -3.37 8.24 -12.53
CA LEU A 17 -2.43 8.72 -11.52
C LEU A 17 -1.67 7.57 -10.81
N PRO A 18 -2.31 6.46 -10.38
CA PRO A 18 -1.59 5.31 -9.81
C PRO A 18 -0.62 4.65 -10.77
N LEU A 19 -0.97 4.57 -12.06
CA LEU A 19 -0.10 3.99 -13.08
C LEU A 19 1.15 4.86 -13.29
N ILE A 20 0.97 6.19 -13.33
CA ILE A 20 2.10 7.13 -13.37
C ILE A 20 2.97 6.95 -12.13
N SER A 21 2.37 6.89 -10.94
CA SER A 21 3.09 6.68 -9.67
C SER A 21 3.94 5.41 -9.70
N LEU A 22 3.35 4.29 -10.13
CA LEU A 22 4.06 3.01 -10.26
C LEU A 22 5.20 3.08 -11.28
N ALA A 23 4.98 3.73 -12.43
CA ALA A 23 6.00 3.90 -13.47
C ALA A 23 7.19 4.74 -12.96
N VAL A 24 6.93 5.85 -12.28
CA VAL A 24 7.99 6.71 -11.70
C VAL A 24 8.80 5.94 -10.67
N VAL A 25 8.15 5.18 -9.79
CA VAL A 25 8.85 4.33 -8.81
C VAL A 25 9.72 3.30 -9.53
N HIS A 26 9.19 2.61 -10.54
CA HIS A 26 9.95 1.62 -11.31
C HIS A 26 11.17 2.22 -12.00
N VAL A 27 11.02 3.37 -12.67
CA VAL A 27 12.11 4.11 -13.30
C VAL A 27 13.17 4.51 -12.27
N GLY A 28 12.76 4.92 -11.06
CA GLY A 28 13.69 5.22 -9.96
C GLY A 28 14.55 4.03 -9.55
N TYR A 29 13.97 2.84 -9.43
CA TYR A 29 14.70 1.61 -9.10
C TYR A 29 15.68 1.20 -10.22
N VAL A 30 15.22 1.21 -11.47
CA VAL A 30 16.04 0.82 -12.63
C VAL A 30 17.16 1.83 -12.87
N GLY A 31 16.85 3.12 -12.87
CA GLY A 31 17.81 4.20 -13.09
C GLY A 31 18.81 4.35 -11.94
N GLY A 32 18.41 4.01 -10.71
CA GLY A 32 19.27 4.02 -9.52
C GLY A 32 20.17 2.79 -9.38
N SER A 33 20.08 1.80 -10.29
CA SER A 33 20.77 0.50 -10.17
C SER A 33 20.54 -0.20 -8.82
N MET A 34 19.39 0.06 -8.19
CA MET A 34 19.07 -0.52 -6.89
C MET A 34 18.55 -1.95 -7.10
N PRO A 35 19.01 -2.93 -6.28
CA PRO A 35 18.51 -4.29 -6.39
C PRO A 35 17.00 -4.31 -6.13
N LEU A 36 16.25 -4.96 -7.04
CA LEU A 36 14.80 -5.09 -6.93
C LEU A 36 14.45 -5.86 -5.64
N PRO A 37 13.66 -5.27 -4.73
CA PRO A 37 13.23 -5.96 -3.53
C PRO A 37 12.42 -7.21 -3.86
N GLY A 38 12.60 -8.30 -3.11
CA GLY A 38 11.86 -9.54 -3.32
C GLY A 38 10.33 -9.39 -3.19
N THR A 39 9.87 -8.39 -2.44
CA THR A 39 8.44 -8.05 -2.26
C THR A 39 7.90 -7.06 -3.31
N MET A 40 8.76 -6.50 -4.17
CA MET A 40 8.36 -5.46 -5.12
C MET A 40 7.29 -5.92 -6.10
N LEU A 41 7.41 -7.16 -6.60
CA LEU A 41 6.40 -7.72 -7.51
C LEU A 41 5.03 -7.84 -6.85
N ILE A 42 5.00 -8.18 -5.56
CA ILE A 42 3.76 -8.32 -4.79
C ILE A 42 3.13 -6.94 -4.59
N HIS A 43 3.91 -5.94 -4.18
CA HIS A 43 3.43 -4.55 -4.05
C HIS A 43 3.00 -3.97 -5.40
N ALA A 44 3.70 -4.25 -6.49
CA ALA A 44 3.28 -3.84 -7.83
C ALA A 44 1.93 -4.47 -8.21
N PHE A 45 1.71 -5.76 -7.91
CA PHE A 45 0.42 -6.41 -8.13
C PHE A 45 -0.70 -5.78 -7.28
N LEU A 46 -0.43 -5.54 -5.99
CA LEU A 46 -1.37 -4.85 -5.08
C LEU A 46 -1.74 -3.45 -5.63
N ILE A 47 -0.76 -2.65 -6.02
CA ILE A 47 -0.96 -1.29 -6.53
C ILE A 47 -1.70 -1.30 -7.87
N THR A 48 -1.36 -2.21 -8.79
CA THR A 48 -2.04 -2.34 -10.11
C THR A 48 -3.47 -2.84 -10.01
N SER A 49 -3.85 -3.52 -8.92
CA SER A 49 -5.25 -3.89 -8.68
C SER A 49 -6.17 -2.67 -8.50
N ILE A 50 -5.63 -1.54 -8.02
CA ILE A 50 -6.36 -0.29 -7.77
C ILE A 50 -6.88 0.37 -9.07
N PRO A 51 -6.04 0.69 -10.07
CA PRO A 51 -6.51 1.27 -11.32
C PRO A 51 -7.47 0.33 -12.04
N LEU A 52 -7.26 -0.99 -11.94
CA LEU A 52 -8.17 -1.99 -12.52
C LEU A 52 -9.55 -1.95 -11.84
N ALA A 53 -9.59 -1.88 -10.52
CA ALA A 53 -10.83 -1.78 -9.74
C ALA A 53 -11.58 -0.45 -9.97
N ASN A 54 -10.88 0.62 -10.33
CA ASN A 54 -11.49 1.90 -10.73
C ASN A 54 -11.99 1.90 -12.18
N ALA A 55 -11.21 1.32 -13.10
CA ALA A 55 -11.49 1.38 -14.54
C ALA A 55 -12.67 0.49 -14.99
N LEU A 56 -12.77 -0.74 -14.49
CA LEU A 56 -13.77 -1.71 -14.97
C LEU A 56 -15.22 -1.30 -14.67
N PRO A 57 -15.57 -0.81 -13.47
CA PRO A 57 -16.90 -0.31 -13.17
C PRO A 57 -17.23 0.95 -13.98
N LEU A 58 -16.29 1.89 -14.09
CA LEU A 58 -16.48 3.11 -14.91
C LEU A 58 -16.79 2.76 -16.37
N ARG A 59 -16.16 1.71 -16.91
CA ARG A 59 -16.48 1.18 -18.23
C ARG A 59 -17.87 0.52 -18.27
N ALA A 60 -18.23 -0.24 -17.23
CA ALA A 60 -19.55 -0.87 -17.13
C ALA A 60 -20.69 0.17 -17.00
N MET A 61 -20.44 1.35 -16.42
CA MET A 61 -21.38 2.49 -16.39
C MET A 61 -21.70 3.04 -17.79
N MET A 62 -20.90 2.71 -18.80
CA MET A 62 -21.13 3.13 -20.19
C MET A 62 -22.05 2.15 -20.93
N SER A 63 -22.43 1.04 -20.31
CA SER A 63 -23.33 0.05 -20.90
C SER A 63 -24.78 0.34 -20.55
N GLU A 64 -25.71 0.04 -21.47
CA GLU A 64 -27.15 0.26 -21.28
C GLU A 64 -27.76 -0.54 -20.11
N ARG A 65 -27.11 -1.63 -19.71
CA ARG A 65 -27.51 -2.49 -18.58
C ARG A 65 -26.36 -2.63 -17.59
N PRO A 66 -26.19 -1.67 -16.66
CA PRO A 66 -25.12 -1.74 -15.67
C PRO A 66 -25.35 -2.96 -14.76
N SER A 67 -24.49 -3.95 -14.88
CA SER A 67 -24.43 -5.09 -13.97
C SER A 67 -23.02 -5.22 -13.43
N LEU A 68 -22.90 -5.42 -12.11
CA LEU A 68 -21.62 -5.62 -11.46
C LEU A 68 -21.47 -7.12 -11.12
N PRO A 69 -20.64 -7.87 -11.84
CA PRO A 69 -20.43 -9.28 -11.52
C PRO A 69 -19.71 -9.40 -10.18
N ARG A 70 -19.98 -10.48 -9.44
CA ARG A 70 -19.42 -10.72 -8.10
C ARG A 70 -17.88 -10.59 -8.03
N PRO A 71 -17.09 -11.05 -9.01
CA PRO A 71 -15.65 -10.84 -9.02
C PRO A 71 -15.24 -9.36 -9.01
N LEU A 72 -15.98 -8.47 -9.69
CA LEU A 72 -15.70 -7.03 -9.67
C LEU A 72 -15.98 -6.41 -8.29
N ALA A 73 -17.03 -6.85 -7.61
CA ALA A 73 -17.32 -6.41 -6.25
C ALA A 73 -16.21 -6.85 -5.26
N LEU A 74 -15.67 -8.06 -5.44
CA LEU A 74 -14.52 -8.54 -4.67
C LEU A 74 -13.26 -7.73 -4.96
N LEU A 75 -12.96 -7.50 -6.24
CA LEU A 75 -11.82 -6.68 -6.67
C LEU A 75 -11.91 -5.26 -6.11
N HIS A 76 -13.12 -4.68 -6.06
CA HIS A 76 -13.35 -3.38 -5.41
C HIS A 76 -13.03 -3.39 -3.93
N GLY A 77 -13.53 -4.39 -3.19
CA GLY A 77 -13.23 -4.52 -1.75
C GLY A 77 -11.73 -4.67 -1.51
N PHE A 78 -11.09 -5.52 -2.33
CA PHE A 78 -9.65 -5.73 -2.29
C PHE A 78 -8.87 -4.42 -2.52
N ALA A 79 -9.13 -3.75 -3.64
CA ALA A 79 -8.47 -2.49 -3.98
C ALA A 79 -8.73 -1.37 -2.96
N ALA A 80 -9.94 -1.30 -2.39
CA ALA A 80 -10.27 -0.32 -1.36
C ALA A 80 -9.36 -0.50 -0.12
N THR A 81 -9.20 -1.74 0.34
CA THR A 81 -8.32 -2.05 1.47
C THR A 81 -6.86 -1.73 1.15
N VAL A 82 -6.37 -2.15 -0.01
CA VAL A 82 -5.00 -1.86 -0.44
C VAL A 82 -4.76 -0.35 -0.48
N SER A 83 -5.62 0.40 -1.15
CA SER A 83 -5.52 1.87 -1.24
C SER A 83 -5.55 2.52 0.14
N THR A 84 -6.42 2.06 1.03
CA THR A 84 -6.50 2.55 2.42
C THR A 84 -5.20 2.35 3.18
N VAL A 85 -4.62 1.14 3.11
CA VAL A 85 -3.35 0.84 3.78
C VAL A 85 -2.23 1.72 3.24
N TYR A 86 -2.08 1.82 1.92
CA TYR A 86 -1.06 2.69 1.32
C TYR A 86 -1.28 4.17 1.66
N THR A 87 -2.53 4.65 1.69
CA THR A 87 -2.83 6.01 2.15
C THR A 87 -2.34 6.25 3.58
N ILE A 88 -2.63 5.34 4.51
CA ILE A 88 -2.19 5.47 5.92
C ILE A 88 -0.67 5.53 6.01
N VAL A 89 0.02 4.73 5.21
CA VAL A 89 1.49 4.61 5.22
C VAL A 89 2.16 5.84 4.62
N PHE A 90 1.57 6.41 3.58
CA PHE A 90 2.08 7.59 2.90
C PHE A 90 1.67 8.91 3.59
N LEU A 91 0.66 8.89 4.46
CA LEU A 91 0.17 10.07 5.17
C LEU A 91 1.28 10.80 5.98
N PRO A 92 2.14 10.11 6.75
CA PRO A 92 3.24 10.76 7.48
C PRO A 92 4.33 11.34 6.56
N LEU A 93 4.39 10.91 5.30
CA LEU A 93 5.37 11.40 4.32
C LEU A 93 4.92 12.71 3.65
N ILE A 94 3.62 13.03 3.70
CA ILE A 94 3.06 14.27 3.13
C ILE A 94 3.84 15.52 3.54
N PRO A 95 4.09 15.81 4.84
CA PRO A 95 4.81 17.02 5.23
C PRO A 95 6.22 17.10 4.63
N PHE A 96 6.93 15.97 4.51
CA PHE A 96 8.26 15.91 3.91
C PHE A 96 8.20 16.15 2.40
N THR A 97 7.21 15.58 1.72
CA THR A 97 7.03 15.84 0.29
C THR A 97 6.66 17.29 0.02
N MET A 98 5.97 17.95 0.95
CA MET A 98 5.62 19.36 0.81
C MET A 98 6.84 20.28 0.66
N ALA A 99 7.95 19.95 1.32
CA ALA A 99 9.22 20.65 1.13
C ALA A 99 9.86 20.36 -0.24
N VAL A 100 9.71 19.14 -0.76
CA VAL A 100 10.23 18.72 -2.07
C VAL A 100 9.40 19.27 -3.24
N ILE A 101 8.12 19.58 -3.03
CA ILE A 101 7.22 20.19 -4.04
C ILE A 101 7.81 21.48 -4.61
N LEU A 102 8.38 22.33 -3.75
CA LEU A 102 8.95 23.63 -4.14
C LEU A 102 10.04 23.48 -5.21
N SER A 103 10.65 22.29 -5.32
CA SER A 103 11.72 22.00 -6.27
C SER A 103 11.27 21.14 -7.44
N TYR A 104 10.34 20.18 -7.24
CA TYR A 104 10.06 19.14 -8.25
C TYR A 104 8.59 18.80 -8.50
N GLY A 105 7.61 19.49 -7.89
CA GLY A 105 6.15 19.52 -8.22
C GLY A 105 5.36 18.18 -8.27
N ILE A 106 5.85 17.19 -8.98
CA ILE A 106 5.27 15.87 -9.28
C ILE A 106 5.31 14.93 -8.07
N PHE A 107 6.24 15.14 -7.12
CA PHE A 107 6.43 14.23 -5.99
C PHE A 107 5.24 14.15 -5.03
N LEU A 108 4.51 15.26 -4.83
CA LEU A 108 3.30 15.24 -4.01
C LEU A 108 2.17 14.44 -4.66
N LEU A 109 2.01 14.56 -5.98
CA LEU A 109 0.99 13.80 -6.71
C LEU A 109 1.23 12.29 -6.60
N LEU A 110 2.49 11.87 -6.49
CA LEU A 110 2.87 10.47 -6.26
C LEU A 110 2.40 9.94 -4.89
N VAL A 111 2.60 10.73 -3.84
CA VAL A 111 2.23 10.36 -2.45
C VAL A 111 0.72 10.47 -2.23
N LEU A 112 0.05 11.37 -2.95
CA LEU A 112 -1.39 11.55 -2.87
C LEU A 112 -2.19 10.57 -3.75
N ALA A 113 -1.54 9.89 -4.70
CA ALA A 113 -2.17 8.94 -5.61
C ALA A 113 -3.08 7.89 -4.93
N PRO A 114 -2.64 7.16 -3.88
CA PRO A 114 -3.50 6.18 -3.21
C PRO A 114 -4.71 6.83 -2.52
N LEU A 115 -4.58 8.04 -1.98
CA LEU A 115 -5.73 8.76 -1.40
C LEU A 115 -6.74 9.15 -2.49
N LEU A 116 -6.26 9.74 -3.59
CA LEU A 116 -7.12 10.15 -4.70
C LEU A 116 -7.80 8.96 -5.37
N SER A 117 -7.10 7.82 -5.48
CA SER A 117 -7.67 6.58 -5.98
C SER A 117 -8.70 5.97 -5.06
N LEU A 118 -8.49 6.03 -3.74
CA LEU A 118 -9.49 5.59 -2.76
C LEU A 118 -10.76 6.43 -2.87
N ILE A 119 -10.63 7.76 -2.99
CA ILE A 119 -11.75 8.67 -3.18
C ILE A 119 -12.50 8.34 -4.48
N ALA A 120 -11.77 8.18 -5.60
CA ALA A 120 -12.35 7.81 -6.89
C ALA A 120 -13.11 6.46 -6.82
N LEU A 121 -12.55 5.49 -6.11
CA LEU A 121 -13.13 4.16 -5.95
C LEU A 121 -14.44 4.20 -5.15
N LEU A 122 -14.44 4.93 -4.04
CA LEU A 122 -15.63 5.09 -3.18
C LEU A 122 -16.72 5.91 -3.89
N ALA A 123 -16.34 6.99 -4.58
CA ALA A 123 -17.26 7.80 -5.38
C ALA A 123 -17.86 6.98 -6.53
N GLY A 124 -17.03 6.29 -7.31
CA GLY A 124 -17.46 5.45 -8.42
C GLY A 124 -18.41 4.33 -7.96
N ARG A 125 -18.12 3.69 -6.82
CA ARG A 125 -18.99 2.66 -6.26
C ARG A 125 -20.35 3.20 -5.80
N ARG A 126 -20.40 4.37 -5.18
CA ARG A 126 -21.66 5.03 -4.80
C ARG A 126 -22.49 5.35 -6.03
N LEU A 127 -21.88 6.01 -7.02
CA LEU A 127 -22.54 6.38 -8.28
C LEU A 127 -23.08 5.14 -9.03
N PHE A 128 -22.30 4.06 -9.10
CA PHE A 128 -22.75 2.82 -9.72
C PHE A 128 -23.92 2.20 -8.94
N GLY A 129 -23.87 2.25 -7.60
CA GLY A 129 -24.93 1.73 -6.74
C GLY A 129 -26.24 2.49 -6.92
N ASP A 130 -26.17 3.82 -7.03
CA ASP A 130 -27.33 4.67 -7.27
C ASP A 130 -27.96 4.37 -8.64
N MET A 131 -27.14 4.23 -9.70
CA MET A 131 -27.65 3.86 -11.03
C MET A 131 -28.29 2.46 -11.07
N MET A 132 -27.73 1.48 -10.36
CA MET A 132 -28.34 0.15 -10.27
C MET A 132 -29.70 0.21 -9.56
N ARG A 133 -29.83 1.04 -8.52
CA ARG A 133 -31.09 1.24 -7.80
C ARG A 133 -32.14 1.91 -8.66
N GLU A 134 -31.76 2.95 -9.41
CA GLU A 134 -32.64 3.63 -10.37
C GLU A 134 -33.11 2.69 -11.49
N ALA A 135 -32.21 1.81 -11.96
CA ALA A 135 -32.51 0.81 -12.99
C ALA A 135 -33.33 -0.40 -12.48
N GLY A 136 -33.69 -0.44 -11.19
CA GLY A 136 -34.44 -1.56 -10.60
C GLY A 136 -33.66 -2.88 -10.55
N ALA A 137 -32.33 -2.83 -10.67
CA ALA A 137 -31.48 -4.01 -10.64
C ALA A 137 -31.26 -4.54 -9.21
N ALA A 138 -30.87 -5.81 -9.10
CA ALA A 138 -30.53 -6.43 -7.82
C ALA A 138 -29.42 -5.65 -7.08
N GLN A 139 -29.46 -5.69 -5.74
CA GLN A 139 -28.47 -4.99 -4.90
C GLN A 139 -27.03 -5.37 -5.27
N MET A 140 -26.11 -4.42 -5.12
CA MET A 140 -24.69 -4.65 -5.33
C MET A 140 -24.19 -5.84 -4.49
N PRO A 141 -23.37 -6.74 -5.07
CA PRO A 141 -22.75 -7.81 -4.30
C PRO A 141 -21.87 -7.25 -3.17
N SER A 142 -21.83 -7.96 -2.04
CA SER A 142 -20.97 -7.58 -0.92
C SER A 142 -19.49 -7.65 -1.31
N ALA A 143 -18.75 -6.60 -0.96
CA ALA A 143 -17.30 -6.51 -1.19
C ALA A 143 -16.47 -6.94 0.03
N TRP A 144 -17.11 -7.27 1.15
CA TRP A 144 -16.42 -7.65 2.38
C TRP A 144 -15.44 -8.83 2.22
N PRO A 145 -15.73 -9.88 1.42
CA PRO A 145 -14.75 -10.95 1.24
C PRO A 145 -13.47 -10.46 0.55
N GLY A 146 -13.56 -9.47 -0.34
CA GLY A 146 -12.39 -8.83 -0.96
C GLY A 146 -11.56 -8.03 0.05
N VAL A 147 -12.23 -7.33 0.97
CA VAL A 147 -11.59 -6.61 2.08
C VAL A 147 -10.80 -7.56 2.97
N LEU A 148 -11.44 -8.68 3.37
CA LEU A 148 -10.80 -9.68 4.23
C LEU A 148 -9.61 -10.34 3.53
N LEU A 149 -9.75 -10.66 2.24
CA LEU A 149 -8.66 -11.22 1.44
C LEU A 149 -7.46 -10.27 1.35
N ALA A 150 -7.68 -8.98 1.09
CA ALA A 150 -6.61 -7.98 1.06
C ALA A 150 -5.93 -7.85 2.42
N MET A 151 -6.69 -7.81 3.52
CA MET A 151 -6.14 -7.75 4.88
C MET A 151 -5.24 -8.95 5.18
N VAL A 152 -5.65 -10.16 4.82
CA VAL A 152 -4.85 -11.38 5.04
C VAL A 152 -3.56 -11.35 4.22
N ILE A 153 -3.63 -10.94 2.95
CA ILE A 153 -2.45 -10.85 2.08
C ILE A 153 -1.46 -9.82 2.61
N ILE A 154 -1.93 -8.61 2.92
CA ILE A 154 -1.07 -7.54 3.45
C ILE A 154 -0.46 -7.97 4.79
N ALA A 155 -1.26 -8.55 5.69
CA ALA A 155 -0.76 -9.07 6.96
C ALA A 155 0.32 -10.13 6.73
N ALA A 156 0.11 -11.10 5.83
CA ALA A 156 1.09 -12.14 5.55
C ALA A 156 2.43 -11.59 5.01
N ILE A 157 2.39 -10.50 4.24
CA ILE A 157 3.59 -9.85 3.68
C ILE A 157 4.31 -9.04 4.76
N GLU A 158 3.58 -8.29 5.59
CA GLU A 158 4.16 -7.37 6.58
C GLU A 158 4.51 -8.04 7.92
N LEU A 159 3.88 -9.17 8.25
CA LEU A 159 4.06 -9.84 9.52
C LEU A 159 5.53 -10.23 9.79
N PRO A 160 6.31 -10.80 8.85
CA PRO A 160 7.71 -11.13 9.10
C PRO A 160 8.55 -9.92 9.47
N ALA A 161 8.31 -8.77 8.82
CA ALA A 161 9.03 -7.52 9.10
C ALA A 161 8.64 -6.97 10.47
N ALA A 162 7.34 -6.93 10.79
CA ALA A 162 6.83 -6.49 12.07
C ALA A 162 7.33 -7.37 13.23
N VAL A 163 7.28 -8.70 13.08
CA VAL A 163 7.75 -9.65 14.09
C VAL A 163 9.26 -9.54 14.30
N THR A 164 10.04 -9.44 13.22
CA THR A 164 11.50 -9.25 13.31
C THR A 164 11.82 -7.97 14.07
N LEU A 165 11.09 -6.89 13.80
CA LEU A 165 11.35 -5.62 14.46
C LEU A 165 10.93 -5.60 15.94
N ILE A 166 9.80 -6.19 16.28
CA ILE A 166 9.39 -6.38 17.69
C ILE A 166 10.45 -7.21 18.42
N GLY A 167 10.90 -8.31 17.80
CA GLY A 167 11.96 -9.16 18.34
C GLY A 167 13.27 -8.41 18.59
N MET A 168 13.70 -7.55 17.65
CA MET A 168 14.89 -6.72 17.84
C MET A 168 14.73 -5.71 18.97
N ARG A 169 13.56 -5.05 19.08
CA ARG A 169 13.29 -4.09 20.16
C ARG A 169 13.28 -4.78 21.53
N MET A 170 12.71 -5.99 21.61
CA MET A 170 12.73 -6.81 22.83
C MET A 170 14.15 -7.26 23.17
N ALA A 171 14.92 -7.73 22.19
CA ALA A 171 16.32 -8.15 22.36
C ALA A 171 17.23 -7.00 22.84
N ASN A 172 16.92 -5.75 22.48
CA ASN A 172 17.66 -4.58 22.93
C ASN A 172 17.17 -3.99 24.27
N SER A 173 16.21 -4.64 24.95
CA SER A 173 15.73 -4.19 26.26
C SER A 173 16.81 -4.33 27.35
N SER A 174 16.78 -3.45 28.35
CA SER A 174 17.60 -3.54 29.57
C SER A 174 17.15 -4.64 30.53
N VAL A 175 15.92 -5.13 30.36
CA VAL A 175 15.35 -6.21 31.18
C VAL A 175 15.77 -7.57 30.63
N HIS A 176 16.46 -8.37 31.44
CA HIS A 176 17.00 -9.67 31.02
C HIS A 176 15.92 -10.65 30.51
N ALA A 177 14.74 -10.70 31.16
CA ALA A 177 13.63 -11.55 30.73
C ALA A 177 13.12 -11.17 29.33
N THR A 178 12.83 -9.87 29.12
CA THR A 178 12.37 -9.32 27.83
C THR A 178 13.40 -9.53 26.72
N ARG A 179 14.69 -9.42 27.03
CA ARG A 179 15.78 -9.69 26.09
C ARG A 179 15.80 -11.15 25.65
N ALA A 180 15.69 -12.09 26.59
CA ALA A 180 15.70 -13.52 26.28
C ALA A 180 14.50 -13.93 25.40
N ASP A 181 13.33 -13.36 25.66
CA ASP A 181 12.12 -13.58 24.85
C ASP A 181 12.27 -13.01 23.44
N GLY A 182 12.85 -11.80 23.31
CA GLY A 182 13.15 -11.20 22.02
C GLY A 182 14.07 -12.05 21.16
N VAL A 183 15.15 -12.60 21.74
CA VAL A 183 16.07 -13.51 21.03
C VAL A 183 15.37 -14.82 20.64
N ARG A 184 14.50 -15.37 21.50
CA ARG A 184 13.74 -16.59 21.19
C ARG A 184 12.76 -16.36 20.04
N LEU A 185 12.08 -15.21 20.02
CA LEU A 185 11.18 -14.80 18.96
C LEU A 185 11.92 -14.66 17.62
N LEU A 186 13.07 -13.97 17.63
CA LEU A 186 13.91 -13.80 16.42
C LEU A 186 14.43 -15.13 15.87
N ARG A 187 14.75 -16.11 16.74
CA ARG A 187 15.20 -17.44 16.29
C ARG A 187 14.11 -18.27 15.62
N HIS A 188 12.85 -18.09 15.99
CA HIS A 188 11.74 -18.89 15.45
C HIS A 188 11.01 -18.22 14.28
N LEU A 189 10.84 -16.90 14.35
CA LEU A 189 9.99 -16.15 13.41
C LEU A 189 10.72 -14.96 12.76
N GLY A 190 11.98 -14.71 13.12
CA GLY A 190 12.76 -13.61 12.56
C GLY A 190 13.20 -13.87 11.12
N ASN A 191 13.18 -12.83 10.29
CA ASN A 191 13.70 -12.89 8.94
C ASN A 191 15.22 -12.66 8.95
N GLY A 192 16.00 -13.74 8.83
CA GLY A 192 17.47 -13.68 8.85
C GLY A 192 18.08 -12.76 7.79
N LYS A 193 17.44 -12.58 6.63
CA LYS A 193 17.91 -11.64 5.59
C LYS A 193 17.77 -10.19 6.02
N MET A 194 16.66 -9.86 6.69
CA MET A 194 16.39 -8.53 7.23
C MET A 194 17.35 -8.19 8.39
N ILE A 195 17.62 -9.15 9.27
CA ILE A 195 18.59 -8.97 10.36
C ILE A 195 20.00 -8.74 9.79
N ALA A 196 20.38 -9.53 8.78
CA ALA A 196 21.69 -9.39 8.12
C ALA A 196 21.83 -8.05 7.35
N SER A 197 20.77 -7.58 6.69
CA SER A 197 20.80 -6.29 5.99
C SER A 197 20.93 -5.11 6.96
N MET A 198 20.26 -5.17 8.11
CA MET A 198 20.39 -4.13 9.15
C MET A 198 21.81 -4.06 9.73
N CYS A 199 22.51 -5.19 9.88
CA CYS A 199 23.90 -5.18 10.35
C CYS A 199 24.95 -4.86 9.28
N LYS A 200 24.64 -5.00 7.99
CA LYS A 200 25.58 -4.74 6.88
C LYS A 200 25.56 -3.32 6.32
N TRP A 201 24.69 -2.44 6.84
CA TRP A 201 24.31 -1.12 6.29
C TRP A 201 25.28 -0.46 5.28
N GLN A 202 25.14 -0.87 4.01
CA GLN A 202 25.45 -0.14 2.78
C GLN A 202 24.26 -0.18 1.80
N ASP A 203 23.37 -1.19 1.86
CA ASP A 203 22.21 -1.29 0.97
C ASP A 203 20.93 -0.72 1.60
N THR A 204 20.50 0.44 1.12
CA THR A 204 19.32 1.22 1.50
C THR A 204 18.00 0.61 1.01
N SER A 205 17.74 -0.67 1.31
CA SER A 205 16.46 -1.32 1.00
C SER A 205 15.49 -1.23 2.18
N VAL A 206 14.97 -0.02 2.44
CA VAL A 206 13.79 0.16 3.33
C VAL A 206 12.55 -0.19 2.51
N THR A 207 12.29 -1.50 2.35
CA THR A 207 11.27 -2.00 1.41
C THR A 207 9.96 -2.35 2.08
N ASP A 208 9.94 -2.34 3.41
CA ASP A 208 8.81 -2.82 4.19
C ASP A 208 8.07 -1.63 4.83
N LEU A 209 6.74 -1.66 4.74
CA LEU A 209 5.82 -0.65 5.27
C LEU A 209 6.10 -0.36 6.76
N SER A 210 6.39 -1.42 7.49
CA SER A 210 6.75 -1.42 8.91
C SER A 210 8.05 -0.64 9.18
N GLY A 211 9.04 -0.75 8.31
CA GLY A 211 10.31 -0.02 8.42
C GLY A 211 10.15 1.49 8.21
N LEU A 212 9.24 1.89 7.32
CA LEU A 212 8.92 3.29 7.05
C LEU A 212 8.23 3.96 8.25
N ILE A 213 7.23 3.29 8.85
CA ILE A 213 6.47 3.81 10.01
C ILE A 213 7.38 4.05 11.22
N LEU A 214 8.38 3.19 11.43
CA LEU A 214 9.26 3.29 12.60
C LEU A 214 10.46 4.20 12.41
N THR A 215 10.97 4.36 11.18
CA THR A 215 11.98 5.39 10.89
C THR A 215 11.45 6.78 11.25
N ILE A 216 10.15 6.99 11.10
CA ILE A 216 9.47 8.25 11.45
C ILE A 216 9.17 8.33 12.95
N GLY A 217 8.81 7.21 13.60
CA GLY A 217 8.37 7.20 15.01
C GLY A 217 9.47 7.07 16.07
N ASN A 218 10.55 6.33 15.81
CA ASN A 218 11.72 6.19 16.69
C ASN A 218 12.86 5.50 15.93
N PRO A 219 13.86 6.24 15.40
CA PRO A 219 14.97 5.63 14.66
C PRO A 219 15.80 4.73 15.58
N ILE A 220 15.85 3.43 15.28
CA ILE A 220 16.73 2.49 15.98
C ILE A 220 18.17 2.87 15.62
N LYS A 221 18.97 3.31 16.61
CA LYS A 221 20.37 3.67 16.41
C LYS A 221 21.20 2.41 16.10
N ARG A 222 22.17 2.51 15.18
CA ARG A 222 23.06 1.42 14.72
C ARG A 222 23.67 0.57 15.86
N THR A 223 24.01 1.20 16.98
CA THR A 223 24.59 0.54 18.17
C THR A 223 23.62 -0.38 18.92
N GLN A 224 22.33 -0.35 18.58
CA GLN A 224 21.28 -1.17 19.17
C GLN A 224 20.90 -2.38 18.32
N ALA A 225 21.22 -2.34 17.02
CA ALA A 225 20.86 -3.40 16.06
C ALA A 225 21.91 -4.51 15.99
N CYS A 226 23.19 -4.20 16.25
CA CYS A 226 24.26 -5.19 16.29
C CYS A 226 24.87 -5.20 17.69
N PRO A 227 24.82 -6.33 18.43
CA PRO A 227 25.68 -6.50 19.58
C PRO A 227 27.12 -6.44 19.06
N VAL A 228 27.85 -5.42 19.51
CA VAL A 228 29.29 -5.32 19.27
C VAL A 228 29.91 -6.60 19.85
N SER A 229 30.61 -7.36 19.01
CA SER A 229 31.48 -8.45 19.43
C SER A 229 32.54 -7.95 20.39
#